data_AF-A0A356Z7J1-F1
#
_entry.id   AF-A0A356Z7J1-F1
#
_cell.length_a   1.000
_cell.length_b   1.000
_cell.length_c   1.000
_cell.angle_alpha   90.00
_cell.angle_beta   90.00
_cell.angle_gamma   90.00
#
_symmetry.space_group_name_H-M   'P 1'
#
loop_
_entity.id
_entity.type
_entity.pdbx_description
1 polymer ?
#
loop_
_entity_poly.entity_id
_entity_poly.type
_entity_poly.pdbx_seq_one_letter_code
_entity_poly.pdbx_strand_id
1 'polypeptide(L)' 'DVKFKTFGCAAAIATSSMVTEMVKGKTLEEAERITNQAVAEALDGLPPIKMHCSNLAADALHQAILNYLEKEKQN' A
#
# COMPACT_ATOMS: atom_id res chain seq x y z
N ASP A 1 -2.26 -8.44 -11.35
CA ASP A 1 -2.99 -7.17 -11.44
C ASP A 1 -3.26 -6.66 -10.02
N VAL A 2 -3.34 -5.35 -9.80
CA VAL A 2 -3.52 -4.73 -8.48
C VAL A 2 -4.61 -3.66 -8.54
N LYS A 3 -5.56 -3.70 -7.60
CA LYS A 3 -6.70 -2.79 -7.53
C LYS A 3 -6.97 -2.41 -6.08
N PHE A 4 -7.49 -1.21 -5.86
CA PHE A 4 -7.88 -0.75 -4.53
C PHE A 4 -9.31 -0.24 -4.50
N LYS A 5 -9.92 -0.30 -3.31
CA LYS A 5 -11.16 0.41 -2.98
C LYS A 5 -10.98 0.95 -1.57
N THR A 6 -11.05 2.27 -1.42
CA THR A 6 -10.82 2.93 -0.13
C THR A 6 -11.93 3.95 0.13
N PHE A 7 -12.18 4.24 1.40
CA PHE A 7 -13.08 5.29 1.85
C PHE A 7 -12.33 6.16 2.86
N GLY A 8 -12.28 7.47 2.61
CA GLY A 8 -11.54 8.37 3.46
C GLY A 8 -11.30 9.73 2.82
N CYS A 9 -10.41 10.52 3.43
CA CYS A 9 -10.02 11.83 2.90
C CYS A 9 -9.15 11.71 1.65
N ALA A 10 -8.91 12.83 0.96
CA ALA A 10 -8.09 12.86 -0.26
C ALA A 10 -6.72 12.20 -0.10
N ALA A 11 -6.07 12.35 1.06
CA ALA A 11 -4.80 11.69 1.36
C ALA A 11 -4.90 10.16 1.35
N ALA A 12 -5.99 9.58 1.86
CA ALA A 12 -6.20 8.13 1.86
C ALA A 12 -6.43 7.59 0.43
N ILE A 13 -7.11 8.36 -0.42
CA ILE A 13 -7.31 8.02 -1.83
C ILE A 13 -5.96 8.10 -2.58
N ALA A 14 -5.20 9.18 -2.36
CA ALA A 14 -3.90 9.38 -2.98
C ALA A 14 -2.88 8.30 -2.59
N THR A 15 -2.76 7.98 -1.30
CA THR A 15 -1.84 6.93 -0.82
C THR A 15 -2.23 5.54 -1.32
N SER A 16 -3.53 5.22 -1.33
CA SER A 16 -4.00 3.94 -1.88
C SER A 16 -3.72 3.82 -3.37
N SER A 17 -3.94 4.89 -4.14
CA SER A 17 -3.61 4.93 -5.57
C SER A 17 -2.10 4.77 -5.80
N MET A 18 -1.27 5.50 -5.06
CA MET A 18 0.18 5.47 -5.20
C MET A 18 0.74 4.08 -4.88
N VAL A 19 0.28 3.44 -3.81
CA VAL A 19 0.65 2.07 -3.48
C VAL A 19 0.43 1.13 -4.66
N THR A 20 -0.72 1.21 -5.34
CA THR A 20 -0.98 0.33 -6.48
C THR A 20 -0.04 0.56 -7.66
N GLU A 21 0.37 1.81 -7.93
CA GLU A 21 1.35 2.10 -8.97
C GLU A 21 2.75 1.65 -8.57
N MET A 22 3.13 1.82 -7.30
CA MET A 22 4.43 1.40 -6.78
C MET A 22 4.66 -0.12 -6.90
N VAL A 23 3.61 -0.94 -6.74
CA VAL A 23 3.74 -2.41 -6.73
C VAL A 23 3.41 -3.09 -8.05
N LYS A 24 2.81 -2.36 -9.01
CA LYS A 24 2.41 -2.94 -10.28
C LYS A 24 3.64 -3.45 -11.05
N GLY A 25 3.67 -4.76 -11.33
CA GLY A 25 4.76 -5.42 -12.04
C GLY A 25 5.96 -5.83 -11.17
N LYS A 26 5.92 -5.56 -9.86
CA LYS A 26 6.93 -6.01 -8.90
C LYS A 26 6.70 -7.45 -8.43
N THR A 27 7.74 -8.09 -7.91
CA THR A 27 7.59 -9.39 -7.20
C THR A 27 6.96 -9.18 -5.82
N LEU A 28 6.53 -10.27 -5.17
CA LEU A 28 5.95 -10.20 -3.83
C LEU A 28 6.97 -9.70 -2.80
N GLU A 29 8.23 -10.14 -2.89
CA GLU A 29 9.30 -9.73 -1.98
C GLU A 29 9.63 -8.24 -2.14
N GLU A 30 9.54 -7.72 -3.36
CA GLU A 30 9.71 -6.29 -3.62
C GLU A 30 8.52 -5.47 -3.10
N ALA A 31 7.30 -5.98 -3.27
CA ALA A 31 6.09 -5.32 -2.78
C ALA A 31 6.02 -5.30 -1.24
N GLU A 32 6.49 -6.35 -0.58
CA GLU A 32 6.55 -6.45 0.89
C GLU A 32 7.53 -5.44 1.52
N ARG A 33 8.47 -4.91 0.75
CA ARG A 33 9.40 -3.88 1.23
C ARG A 33 8.82 -2.46 1.17
N ILE A 34 7.62 -2.27 0.63
CA ILE A 34 7.00 -0.94 0.52
C ILE A 34 6.52 -0.46 1.89
N THR A 35 7.22 0.52 2.45
CA THR A 35 6.87 1.12 3.74
C THR A 35 5.91 2.29 3.60
N ASN A 36 5.21 2.61 4.68
CA ASN A 36 4.42 3.84 4.82
C ASN A 36 5.19 5.12 4.48
N GLN A 37 6.48 5.16 4.82
CA GLN A 37 7.38 6.26 4.54
C GLN A 37 7.67 6.35 3.05
N ALA A 38 7.97 5.23 2.39
CA ALA A 38 8.17 5.18 0.94
C ALA A 38 6.91 5.65 0.17
N VAL A 39 5.72 5.31 0.66
CA VAL A 39 4.45 5.77 0.07
C VAL A 39 4.26 7.28 0.24
N ALA A 40 4.61 7.82 1.41
CA ALA A 40 4.53 9.27 1.64
C ALA A 40 5.57 10.02 0.78
N GLU A 41 6.80 9.51 0.69
CA GLU A 41 7.88 10.08 -0.13
C GLU A 41 7.55 10.06 -1.63
N ALA A 42 6.90 9.00 -2.12
CA ALA A 42 6.42 8.92 -3.49
C ALA A 42 5.35 9.98 -3.84
N LEU A 43 4.76 10.61 -2.82
CA LEU A 43 3.80 11.72 -2.96
C LEU A 43 4.44 13.09 -2.65
N ASP A 44 5.78 13.18 -2.67
CA ASP A 44 6.55 14.36 -2.24
C ASP A 44 6.31 14.77 -0.78
N GLY A 45 5.91 13.79 0.05
CA GLY A 45 5.58 13.95 1.45
C GLY A 45 4.09 14.16 1.72
N LEU A 46 3.72 14.08 3.00
CA LEU A 46 2.38 14.39 3.48
C LEU A 46 2.48 15.32 4.70
N PRO A 47 1.49 16.21 4.92
CA PRO A 47 1.41 16.96 6.17
C PRO A 47 1.43 16.02 7.37
N PRO A 48 2.11 16.35 8.49
CA PRO A 48 2.28 15.44 9.63
C PRO A 48 0.99 14.79 10.12
N ILE A 49 -0.11 15.55 10.18
CA ILE A 49 -1.43 15.05 10.62
C ILE A 49 -2.06 14.01 9.67
N LYS A 50 -1.59 13.92 8.41
CA LYS A 50 -2.07 13.00 7.39
C LYS A 50 -1.14 11.82 7.13
N MET A 51 0.01 11.73 7.80
CA MET A 51 0.92 10.57 7.68
C MET A 51 0.23 9.23 7.98
N HIS A 52 -0.78 9.20 8.86
CA HIS A 52 -1.54 7.98 9.12
C HIS A 52 -2.24 7.40 7.86
N CYS A 53 -2.49 8.22 6.84
CA CYS A 53 -3.07 7.75 5.58
C CYS A 53 -2.07 6.93 4.74
N SER A 54 -0.76 7.16 4.87
CA SER A 54 0.24 6.31 4.21
C SER A 54 0.42 4.99 4.94
N ASN A 55 0.30 4.97 6.27
CA ASN A 55 0.24 3.74 7.07
C ASN A 55 -0.90 2.84 6.58
N LEU A 56 -2.12 3.38 6.50
CA LEU A 56 -3.29 2.61 6.08
C LEU A 56 -3.10 1.91 4.73
N ALA A 57 -2.50 2.60 3.75
CA ALA A 57 -2.30 2.04 2.42
C ALA A 57 -1.19 0.97 2.40
N ALA A 58 -0.07 1.19 3.09
CA ALA A 58 1.01 0.22 3.19
C ALA A 58 0.58 -1.04 3.99
N ASP A 59 -0.16 -0.85 5.09
CA ASP A 59 -0.69 -1.96 5.89
C ASP A 59 -1.67 -2.80 5.07
N ALA A 60 -2.56 -2.16 4.30
CA ALA A 60 -3.50 -2.86 3.42
C ALA A 60 -2.76 -3.71 2.36
N LEU A 61 -1.66 -3.20 1.79
CA LEU A 61 -0.82 -3.95 0.88
C LEU A 61 -0.22 -5.18 1.56
N HIS A 62 0.41 -5.01 2.72
CA HIS A 62 1.02 -6.12 3.46
C HIS A 62 -0.01 -7.19 3.83
N GLN A 63 -1.19 -6.79 4.29
CA GLN A 63 -2.28 -7.72 4.60
C GLN A 63 -2.78 -8.47 3.35
N ALA A 64 -2.83 -7.82 2.19
CA ALA A 64 -3.18 -8.48 0.94
C ALA A 64 -2.14 -9.53 0.51
N ILE A 65 -0.85 -9.21 0.65
CA ILE A 65 0.26 -10.15 0.38
C ILE A 65 0.20 -11.33 1.34
N LEU A 66 0.05 -11.08 2.65
CA LEU A 66 -0.08 -12.12 3.66
C LEU A 66 -1.27 -13.04 3.37
N ASN A 67 -2.44 -12.48 3.02
CA ASN A 67 -3.62 -13.27 2.68
C ASN A 67 -3.40 -14.18 1.46
N TYR A 68 -2.66 -13.70 0.46
CA TYR A 68 -2.29 -14.52 -0.69
C TYR A 68 -1.38 -15.69 -0.27
N LEU A 69 -0.31 -15.41 0.49
CA LEU A 69 0.63 -16.43 0.95
C LEU A 69 -0.01 -17.49 1.86
N GLU A 70 -0.96 -17.09 2.69
CA GLU A 70 -1.73 -18.02 3.53
C GLU A 70 -2.59 -18.97 2.70
N LYS A 71 -3.21 -18.48 1.62
CA LYS A 71 -4.02 -19.30 0.71
C LYS A 71 -3.17 -20.27 -0.09
N GLU A 72 -2.00 -19.85 -0.57
CA GLU A 72 -1.06 -20.74 -1.28
C GLU A 72 -0.59 -21.90 -0.40
N LYS A 73 -0.41 -21.69 0.91
CA LYS A 73 -0.02 -22.76 1.85
C LYS A 73 -1.15 -23.76 2.17
N GLN A 74 -2.40 -23.39 1.89
CA GLN A 74 -3.58 -24.24 2.13
C GLN A 74 -3.98 -25.07 0.89
N ASN A 75 -3.34 -24.82 -0.24
CA ASN A 75 -3.51 -25.54 -1.50
C ASN A 75 -2.39 -26.59 -1.69
#